data_AF-B4WJU1-F1
#
_entry.id   AF-B4WJU1-F1
#
_cell.length_a   1.000
_cell.length_b   1.000
_cell.length_c   1.000
_cell.angle_alpha   90.00
_cell.angle_beta   90.00
_cell.angle_gamma   90.00
#
_symmetry.space_group_name_H-M   'P 1'
#
loop_
_entity.id
_entity.type
_entity.pdbx_description
1 polymer ?
#
loop_
_entity_poly.entity_id
_entity_poly.type
_entity_poly.pdbx_seq_one_letter_code
_entity_poly.pdbx_strand_id
1 'polypeptide(L)'
;MATAASYCYDLGDSQRLYLSNQGLLTSVTIYIGSEGQQQQSSQGVATGLWKALPQLYRLGGGYVATIFADQPFYLSIQGSQMQVSAGASGAGIAQQVSQLEPLPMEPAEPPSVPAMKPMMPMQPMTMTMGDMSMSMGEMRMGNMSMGTQTSSSQTSSHSGDMVSRSAVDQPARGQSLEDRSSTVEQKKFCSQCGASVGARDRFCAQCGSRLSETPEA
;
A
#
# COMPACT_ATOMS: atom_id res chain seq x y z
N MET A 1 10.61 -26.07 16.63
CA MET A 1 9.37 -25.29 16.74
C MET A 1 9.78 -23.83 16.83
N ALA A 2 9.63 -23.05 15.75
CA ALA A 2 10.00 -21.64 15.75
C ALA A 2 8.87 -20.87 16.45
N THR A 3 9.06 -20.57 17.74
CA THR A 3 8.22 -19.64 18.47
C THR A 3 8.28 -18.30 17.75
N ALA A 4 7.13 -17.80 17.29
CA ALA A 4 7.00 -16.45 16.74
C ALA A 4 7.42 -15.47 17.83
N ALA A 5 8.69 -15.06 17.79
CA ALA A 5 9.25 -14.21 18.83
C ALA A 5 8.88 -12.76 18.52
N SER A 6 8.05 -12.19 19.38
CA SER A 6 7.73 -10.76 19.35
C SER A 6 8.52 -10.07 20.43
N TYR A 7 9.06 -8.90 20.12
CA TYR A 7 9.87 -8.10 21.03
C TYR A 7 9.36 -6.67 21.03
N CYS A 8 9.32 -6.05 22.20
CA CYS A 8 8.93 -4.66 22.38
C CYS A 8 10.15 -3.83 22.81
N TYR A 9 10.21 -2.60 22.32
CA TYR A 9 11.15 -1.58 22.72
C TYR A 9 10.37 -0.33 23.13
N ASP A 10 10.71 0.21 24.29
CA ASP A 10 10.22 1.52 24.71
C ASP A 10 11.06 2.61 24.03
N LEU A 11 10.40 3.48 23.27
CA LEU A 11 11.05 4.57 22.53
C LEU A 11 10.98 5.91 23.29
N GLY A 12 10.36 5.94 24.49
CA GLY A 12 10.01 7.16 25.21
C GLY A 12 8.74 7.82 24.67
N ASP A 13 8.28 8.89 25.34
CA ASP A 13 7.15 9.74 24.89
C ASP A 13 5.85 8.98 24.53
N SER A 14 5.54 7.92 25.28
CA SER A 14 4.37 7.05 25.03
C SER A 14 4.42 6.34 23.66
N GLN A 15 5.63 6.16 23.10
CA GLN A 15 5.86 5.42 21.87
C GLN A 15 6.49 4.06 22.15
N ARG A 16 5.97 3.01 21.50
CA ARG A 16 6.51 1.64 21.58
C ARG A 16 6.71 1.05 20.20
N LEU A 17 7.80 0.32 20.03
CA LEU A 17 8.11 -0.43 18.81
C LEU A 17 8.01 -1.92 19.07
N TYR A 18 7.21 -2.62 18.28
CA TYR A 18 7.10 -4.06 18.30
C TYR A 18 7.73 -4.64 17.04
N LEU A 19 8.64 -5.59 17.22
CA LEU A 19 9.24 -6.37 16.15
C LEU A 19 8.82 -7.82 16.32
N SER A 20 8.19 -8.41 15.31
CA SER A 20 7.85 -9.83 15.32
C SER A 20 8.28 -10.50 14.03
N ASN A 21 8.73 -11.75 14.11
CA ASN A 21 8.98 -12.55 12.92
C ASN A 21 7.89 -13.61 12.76
N GLN A 22 7.16 -13.54 11.65
CA GLN A 22 6.17 -14.52 11.23
C GLN A 22 6.67 -15.22 9.97
N GLY A 23 7.40 -16.32 10.17
CA GLY A 23 8.00 -17.10 9.08
C GLY A 23 9.16 -16.37 8.43
N LEU A 24 8.93 -15.77 7.26
CA LEU A 24 9.94 -15.00 6.52
C LEU A 24 9.70 -13.49 6.57
N LEU A 25 8.58 -13.07 7.17
CA LEU A 25 8.16 -11.67 7.24
C LEU A 25 8.42 -11.13 8.65
N THR A 26 9.28 -10.11 8.74
CA THR A 26 9.38 -9.28 9.94
C THR A 26 8.29 -8.22 9.88
N SER A 27 7.40 -8.23 10.88
CA SER A 27 6.43 -7.17 11.10
C SER A 27 6.99 -6.17 12.11
N VAL A 28 6.92 -4.90 11.75
CA VAL A 28 7.31 -3.78 12.61
C VAL A 28 6.07 -2.96 12.90
N THR A 29 5.66 -2.88 14.15
CA THR A 29 4.48 -2.15 14.58
C THR A 29 4.88 -1.04 15.55
N ILE A 30 4.54 0.20 15.23
CA ILE A 30 4.78 1.36 16.08
C ILE A 30 3.44 1.77 16.70
N TYR A 31 3.41 1.86 18.02
CA TYR A 31 2.30 2.43 18.78
C TYR A 31 2.70 3.81 19.28
N ILE A 32 1.81 4.79 19.08
CA ILE A 32 1.95 6.13 19.61
C ILE A 32 0.70 6.40 20.46
N GLY A 33 0.90 6.52 21.77
CA GLY A 33 -0.14 6.91 22.72
C GLY A 33 -0.08 8.41 22.98
N SER A 34 -1.00 9.18 22.40
CA SER A 34 -1.22 10.57 22.81
C SER A 34 -2.53 10.68 23.58
N GLU A 35 -2.66 11.68 24.46
CA GLU A 35 -3.90 11.90 25.22
C GLU A 35 -5.10 12.02 24.25
N GLY A 36 -5.95 10.98 24.24
CA GLY A 36 -7.18 10.94 23.45
C GLY A 36 -7.17 10.05 22.20
N GLN A 37 -6.01 9.69 21.62
CA GLN A 37 -5.95 8.77 20.48
C GLN A 37 -4.67 7.90 20.46
N GLN A 38 -4.87 6.58 20.35
CA GLN A 38 -3.82 5.60 20.10
C GLN A 38 -3.74 5.36 18.59
N GLN A 39 -2.66 5.84 17.98
CA GLN A 39 -2.38 5.59 16.56
C GLN A 39 -1.39 4.43 16.45
N GLN A 40 -1.72 3.42 15.66
CA GLN A 40 -0.83 2.30 15.34
C GLN A 40 -0.47 2.33 13.85
N SER A 41 0.79 2.02 13.52
CA SER A 41 1.24 1.78 12.16
C SER A 41 2.03 0.48 12.12
N SER A 42 1.75 -0.38 11.14
CA SER A 42 2.42 -1.67 10.98
C SER A 42 2.93 -1.84 9.56
N GLN A 43 4.17 -2.31 9.42
CA GLN A 43 4.84 -2.51 8.14
C GLN A 43 5.54 -3.87 8.13
N GLY A 44 5.42 -4.62 7.03
CA GLY A 44 6.05 -5.92 6.85
C GLY A 44 7.28 -5.84 5.94
N VAL A 45 8.36 -6.52 6.32
CA VAL A 45 9.60 -6.60 5.56
C VAL A 45 10.02 -8.06 5.43
N ALA A 46 10.26 -8.53 4.21
CA ALA A 46 10.74 -9.89 3.95
C ALA A 46 12.23 -10.01 4.33
N THR A 47 12.51 -10.33 5.59
CA THR A 47 13.88 -10.50 6.11
C THR A 47 14.35 -11.95 6.12
N GLY A 48 13.41 -12.90 6.02
CA GLY A 48 13.67 -14.32 6.28
C GLY A 48 13.65 -14.66 7.77
N LEU A 49 14.16 -15.85 8.10
CA LEU A 49 14.24 -16.35 9.47
C LEU A 49 15.29 -15.58 10.27
N TRP A 50 14.95 -15.21 11.51
CA TRP A 50 15.92 -14.62 12.42
C TRP A 50 16.89 -15.68 12.94
N LYS A 51 18.18 -15.36 12.88
CA LYS A 51 19.29 -16.16 13.42
C LYS A 51 19.73 -15.69 14.81
N ALA A 52 19.40 -14.46 15.18
CA ALA A 52 19.65 -13.89 16.51
C ALA A 52 18.56 -12.90 16.89
N LEU A 53 18.57 -12.47 18.16
CA LEU A 53 17.65 -11.45 18.67
C LEU A 53 17.82 -10.13 17.89
N PRO A 54 16.73 -9.46 17.49
CA PRO A 54 16.82 -8.13 16.92
C PRO A 54 17.44 -7.17 17.94
N GLN A 55 18.10 -6.14 17.46
CA GLN A 55 18.68 -5.08 18.30
C GLN A 55 18.21 -3.72 17.82
N LEU A 56 17.91 -2.80 18.73
CA LEU A 56 17.48 -1.45 18.39
C LEU A 56 18.51 -0.43 18.88
N TYR A 57 18.86 0.53 18.05
CA TYR A 57 19.82 1.59 18.37
C TYR A 57 19.20 2.96 18.19
N ARG A 58 19.62 3.93 19.00
CA ARG A 58 19.18 5.33 18.89
C ARG A 58 20.22 6.15 18.12
N LEU A 59 19.80 6.78 17.01
CA LEU A 59 20.69 7.52 16.11
C LEU A 59 20.12 8.91 15.83
N GLY A 60 20.79 9.96 16.36
CA GLY A 60 20.42 11.36 16.15
C GLY A 60 18.99 11.68 16.60
N GLY A 61 18.04 11.61 15.66
CA GLY A 61 16.60 11.87 15.84
C GLY A 61 15.69 10.72 15.42
N GLY A 62 16.20 9.49 15.35
CA GLY A 62 15.43 8.30 15.02
C GLY A 62 16.02 7.04 15.63
N TYR A 63 15.52 5.89 15.17
CA TYR A 63 15.92 4.57 15.64
C TYR A 63 16.34 3.69 14.48
N VAL A 64 17.28 2.78 14.70
CA VAL A 64 17.66 1.76 13.72
C VAL A 64 17.51 0.39 14.36
N ALA A 65 16.61 -0.43 13.81
CA ALA A 65 16.50 -1.84 14.20
C ALA A 65 17.38 -2.69 13.29
N THR A 66 18.27 -3.48 13.90
CA THR A 66 19.10 -4.47 13.20
C THR A 66 18.47 -5.84 13.34
N ILE A 67 18.16 -6.46 12.21
CA ILE A 67 17.60 -7.79 12.12
C ILE A 67 18.68 -8.75 11.60
N PHE A 68 19.00 -9.76 12.39
CA PHE A 68 20.02 -10.75 12.04
C PHE A 68 19.37 -11.95 11.36
N ALA A 69 19.38 -11.97 10.03
CA ALA A 69 18.90 -13.09 9.21
C ALA A 69 20.07 -13.71 8.41
N ASP A 70 19.83 -14.25 7.21
CA ASP A 70 20.92 -14.69 6.31
C ASP A 70 21.90 -13.57 5.97
N GLN A 71 21.36 -12.35 5.82
CA GLN A 71 22.12 -11.11 5.80
C GLN A 71 21.51 -10.15 6.83
N PRO A 72 22.30 -9.20 7.37
CA PRO A 72 21.76 -8.19 8.27
C PRO A 72 20.87 -7.21 7.50
N PHE A 73 19.70 -6.91 8.09
CA PHE A 73 18.83 -5.83 7.66
C PHE A 73 18.85 -4.72 8.69
N TYR A 74 18.94 -3.48 8.21
CA TYR A 74 18.91 -2.27 9.00
C TYR A 74 17.63 -1.51 8.66
N LEU A 75 16.74 -1.39 9.65
CA LEU A 75 15.45 -0.72 9.54
C LEU A 75 15.56 0.65 10.20
N SER A 76 15.75 1.69 9.41
CA SER A 76 15.77 3.06 9.91
C SER A 76 14.35 3.55 10.10
N ILE A 77 14.02 3.98 11.32
CA ILE A 77 12.68 4.35 11.77
C ILE A 77 12.73 5.80 12.23
N GLN A 78 11.94 6.65 11.59
CA GLN A 78 11.80 8.06 11.96
C GLN A 78 10.32 8.44 11.95
N GLY A 79 9.76 8.73 13.12
CA GLY A 79 8.31 8.88 13.28
C GLY A 79 7.58 7.60 12.91
N SER A 80 6.68 7.66 11.92
CA SER A 80 5.97 6.49 11.37
C SER A 80 6.56 5.95 10.07
N GLN A 81 7.60 6.58 9.53
CA GLN A 81 8.26 6.15 8.29
C GLN A 81 9.35 5.13 8.58
N MET A 82 9.51 4.16 7.69
CA MET A 82 10.58 3.16 7.78
C MET A 82 11.30 3.03 6.45
N GLN A 83 12.63 3.00 6.51
CA GLN A 83 13.48 2.67 5.38
C GLN A 83 14.27 1.39 5.69
N VAL A 84 14.25 0.46 4.74
CA VAL A 84 14.94 -0.83 4.84
C VAL A 84 16.24 -0.76 4.05
N SER A 85 17.34 -1.20 4.65
CA SER A 85 18.62 -1.38 3.96
C SER A 85 19.19 -2.75 4.32
N ALA A 86 19.69 -3.49 3.33
CA ALA A 86 20.17 -4.87 3.51
C ALA A 86 21.59 -5.05 2.98
N GLY A 87 22.38 -5.87 3.67
CA GLY A 87 23.75 -6.19 3.24
C GLY A 87 24.60 -4.94 2.99
N ALA A 88 25.25 -4.87 1.82
CA ALA A 88 26.16 -3.77 1.47
C ALA A 88 25.49 -2.39 1.46
N SER A 89 24.20 -2.30 1.11
CA SER A 89 23.46 -1.02 1.13
C SER A 89 23.31 -0.44 2.54
N GLY A 90 23.43 -1.28 3.58
CA GLY A 90 23.42 -0.88 4.97
C GLY A 90 24.80 -0.68 5.60
N ALA A 91 25.90 -0.78 4.85
CA ALA A 91 27.25 -0.76 5.42
C ALA A 91 27.57 0.53 6.21
N GLY A 92 27.11 1.69 5.73
CA GLY A 92 27.26 2.96 6.46
C GLY A 92 26.52 2.95 7.79
N ILE A 93 25.30 2.39 7.82
CA ILE A 93 24.50 2.25 9.03
C ILE A 93 25.16 1.26 9.99
N ALA A 94 25.69 0.15 9.48
CA ALA A 94 26.42 -0.86 10.24
C ALA A 94 27.58 -0.26 11.04
N GLN A 95 28.36 0.62 10.41
CA GLN A 95 29.48 1.31 11.06
C GLN A 95 29.02 2.23 12.18
N GLN A 96 27.89 2.91 12.00
CA GLN A 96 27.32 3.80 13.00
C GLN A 96 26.77 3.04 14.22
N VAL A 97 25.96 1.99 13.99
CA VAL A 97 25.37 1.20 15.10
C VAL A 97 26.41 0.39 15.87
N SER A 98 27.53 0.02 15.25
CA SER A 98 28.62 -0.71 15.92
C SER A 98 29.28 0.08 17.05
N GLN A 99 29.13 1.40 17.07
CA GLN A 99 29.67 2.29 18.12
C GLN A 99 28.65 2.62 19.22
N LEU A 100 27.43 2.11 19.09
CA LEU A 100 26.31 2.43 19.98
C LEU A 100 25.90 1.19 20.77
N GLU A 101 25.39 1.41 21.98
CA GLU A 101 24.79 0.35 22.78
C GLU A 101 23.33 0.13 22.35
N PRO A 102 22.89 -1.13 22.24
CA PRO A 102 21.50 -1.43 21.91
C PRO A 102 20.57 -1.07 23.08
N LEU A 103 19.38 -0.59 22.75
CA LEU A 103 18.31 -0.34 23.71
C LEU A 103 17.83 -1.65 24.34
N PRO A 104 17.41 -1.62 25.61
CA PRO A 104 16.88 -2.80 26.28
C PRO A 104 15.63 -3.28 25.54
N MET A 105 15.55 -4.60 25.35
CA MET A 105 14.42 -5.25 24.70
C MET A 105 13.61 -6.02 25.74
N GLU A 106 12.29 -5.97 25.61
CA GLU A 106 11.37 -6.77 26.41
C GLU A 106 10.71 -7.83 25.53
N PRO A 107 10.67 -9.11 25.92
CA PRO A 107 9.83 -10.10 25.24
C PRO A 107 8.38 -9.63 25.26
N ALA A 108 7.77 -9.51 24.09
CA ALA A 108 6.37 -9.15 23.95
C ALA A 108 5.58 -10.38 23.52
N GLU A 109 4.38 -10.53 24.07
CA GLU A 109 3.40 -11.40 23.43
C GLU A 109 3.00 -10.75 22.09
N PRO A 110 2.78 -11.53 21.02
CA PRO A 110 2.29 -10.97 19.77
C PRO A 110 1.03 -10.17 20.08
N PRO A 111 0.90 -8.91 19.59
CA PRO A 111 -0.30 -8.13 19.84
C PRO A 111 -1.49 -8.97 19.39
N SER A 112 -2.36 -9.30 20.34
CA SER A 112 -3.59 -10.00 20.03
C SER A 112 -4.36 -9.08 19.10
N VAL A 113 -4.38 -9.42 17.80
CA VAL A 113 -5.34 -8.81 16.89
C VAL A 113 -6.69 -8.98 17.59
N PRO A 114 -7.40 -7.90 17.96
CA PRO A 114 -8.73 -8.07 18.49
C PRO A 114 -9.47 -8.86 17.42
N ALA A 115 -9.89 -10.07 17.77
CA ALA A 115 -10.65 -10.92 16.87
C ALA A 115 -11.78 -10.04 16.35
N MET A 116 -11.69 -9.61 15.08
CA MET A 116 -12.75 -8.86 14.46
C MET A 116 -13.93 -9.81 14.52
N LYS A 117 -14.88 -9.55 15.42
CA LYS A 117 -16.14 -10.26 15.41
C LYS A 117 -16.66 -10.08 13.99
N PRO A 118 -16.99 -11.17 13.27
CA PRO A 118 -17.60 -11.05 11.95
C PRO A 118 -18.70 -10.01 12.06
N MET A 119 -18.59 -8.92 11.30
CA MET A 119 -19.66 -7.94 11.25
C MET A 119 -20.91 -8.72 10.84
N MET A 120 -21.83 -8.87 11.78
CA MET A 120 -23.11 -9.51 11.48
C MET A 120 -23.70 -8.77 10.28
N PRO A 121 -24.26 -9.47 9.29
CA PRO A 121 -24.94 -8.81 8.19
C PRO A 121 -25.93 -7.81 8.79
N MET A 122 -25.83 -6.54 8.39
CA MET A 122 -26.78 -5.53 8.81
C MET A 122 -28.17 -6.07 8.49
N GLN A 123 -28.93 -6.38 9.54
CA GLN A 123 -30.32 -6.77 9.36
C GLN A 123 -31.02 -5.59 8.68
N PRO A 124 -31.89 -5.82 7.68
CA PRO A 124 -32.67 -4.74 7.10
C PRO A 124 -33.41 -4.03 8.24
N MET A 125 -33.23 -2.72 8.35
CA MET A 125 -34.00 -1.89 9.28
C MET A 125 -35.48 -2.02 8.91
N THR A 126 -36.22 -2.88 9.60
CA THR A 126 -37.67 -2.88 9.59
C THR A 126 -38.12 -1.66 10.40
N MET A 127 -38.31 -0.53 9.71
CA MET A 127 -38.95 0.64 10.28
C MET A 127 -40.43 0.32 10.59
N THR A 128 -40.75 -0.04 11.83
CA THR A 128 -42.13 -0.03 12.31
C THR A 128 -42.47 1.40 12.73
N MET A 129 -42.94 2.22 11.78
CA MET A 129 -43.56 3.51 12.08
C MET A 129 -45.03 3.26 12.45
N GLY A 130 -45.33 3.27 13.75
CA GLY A 130 -46.67 3.62 14.20
C GLY A 130 -46.96 5.07 13.80
N ASP A 131 -48.06 5.28 13.09
CA ASP A 131 -48.71 6.57 12.81
C ASP A 131 -47.79 7.74 12.38
N MET A 132 -47.08 7.59 11.27
CA MET A 132 -46.44 8.72 10.61
C MET A 132 -46.86 8.79 9.14
N SER A 133 -47.88 9.61 8.90
CA SER A 133 -48.31 10.08 7.59
C SER A 133 -47.30 11.13 7.08
N MET A 134 -46.58 10.83 6.00
CA MET A 134 -45.86 11.85 5.23
C MET A 134 -46.59 12.11 3.91
N SER A 135 -47.23 13.28 3.84
CA SER A 135 -47.86 13.82 2.63
C SER A 135 -46.79 14.35 1.67
N MET A 136 -46.88 13.93 0.40
CA MET A 136 -46.02 14.34 -0.71
C MET A 136 -46.09 15.86 -0.97
N GLY A 137 -44.94 16.53 -0.96
CA GLY A 137 -44.80 17.87 -1.53
C GLY A 137 -43.89 18.77 -0.72
N GLU A 138 -42.82 19.23 -1.36
CA GLU A 138 -41.90 20.29 -0.92
C GLU A 138 -40.75 19.88 0.02
N MET A 139 -39.75 19.19 -0.56
CA MET A 139 -38.39 19.22 0.00
C MET A 139 -37.69 20.53 -0.44
N ARG A 140 -37.69 21.54 0.44
CA ARG A 140 -36.80 22.71 0.35
C ARG A 140 -35.47 22.39 1.02
N MET A 141 -34.41 22.21 0.23
CA MET A 141 -33.04 22.35 0.73
C MET A 141 -32.44 23.66 0.23
N GLY A 142 -32.31 24.61 1.16
CA GLY A 142 -31.55 25.84 0.95
C GLY A 142 -30.04 25.61 1.09
N ASN A 143 -29.31 26.19 0.14
CA ASN A 143 -27.89 26.58 0.19
C ASN A 143 -26.87 25.57 0.72
N MET A 144 -26.50 24.57 -0.11
CA MET A 144 -25.09 24.15 -0.23
C MET A 144 -24.79 23.75 -1.68
N SER A 145 -24.06 24.63 -2.36
CA SER A 145 -23.54 24.45 -3.71
C SER A 145 -22.24 23.64 -3.70
N MET A 146 -22.21 22.52 -4.42
CA MET A 146 -20.96 21.86 -4.83
C MET A 146 -20.32 22.67 -5.96
N GLY A 147 -19.16 23.26 -5.69
CA GLY A 147 -18.27 23.78 -6.73
C GLY A 147 -17.50 22.64 -7.40
N THR A 148 -18.03 22.12 -8.51
CA THR A 148 -17.26 21.36 -9.50
C THR A 148 -16.30 22.34 -10.19
N GLN A 149 -15.04 22.34 -9.78
CA GLN A 149 -13.96 22.90 -10.60
C GLN A 149 -13.67 21.94 -11.75
N THR A 150 -14.53 21.96 -12.77
CA THR A 150 -14.13 21.64 -14.13
C THR A 150 -13.58 22.92 -14.72
N SER A 151 -12.27 22.99 -14.90
CA SER A 151 -11.62 24.06 -15.65
C SER A 151 -12.01 23.96 -17.11
N SER A 152 -12.96 24.80 -17.53
CA SER A 152 -13.14 25.17 -18.93
C SER A 152 -13.31 26.69 -19.03
N SER A 153 -12.20 27.38 -19.25
CA SER A 153 -12.17 28.67 -19.94
C SER A 153 -12.65 28.41 -21.39
N GLN A 154 -13.81 28.91 -21.84
CA GLN A 154 -14.07 30.28 -22.35
C GLN A 154 -13.10 30.62 -23.52
N THR A 155 -13.48 30.99 -24.74
CA THR A 155 -14.62 31.75 -25.30
C THR A 155 -14.62 31.60 -26.85
N SER A 156 -15.76 31.35 -27.52
CA SER A 156 -16.62 32.31 -28.26
C SER A 156 -16.40 32.45 -29.80
N SER A 157 -17.47 32.14 -30.54
CA SER A 157 -18.07 32.88 -31.67
C SER A 157 -17.45 32.86 -33.08
N HIS A 158 -18.17 32.23 -34.03
CA HIS A 158 -18.74 32.81 -35.28
C HIS A 158 -19.02 31.67 -36.28
N SER A 159 -20.30 31.32 -36.54
CA SER A 159 -21.09 31.73 -37.73
C SER A 159 -20.78 30.96 -39.03
N GLY A 160 -21.83 30.37 -39.62
CA GLY A 160 -21.96 30.28 -41.08
C GLY A 160 -22.19 28.89 -41.67
N ASP A 161 -23.46 28.63 -42.02
CA ASP A 161 -23.95 28.11 -43.31
C ASP A 161 -23.36 26.86 -44.01
N MET A 162 -24.25 25.87 -44.10
CA MET A 162 -24.75 25.18 -45.31
C MET A 162 -23.82 24.72 -46.46
N VAL A 163 -24.00 23.42 -46.74
CA VAL A 163 -24.27 22.77 -48.06
C VAL A 163 -23.19 21.92 -48.72
N SER A 164 -23.66 20.77 -49.23
CA SER A 164 -23.19 20.00 -50.40
C SER A 164 -21.93 19.14 -50.23
N ARG A 165 -22.06 17.80 -50.21
CA ARG A 165 -22.21 16.84 -51.33
C ARG A 165 -20.86 16.42 -51.95
N SER A 166 -20.82 15.13 -52.29
CA SER A 166 -19.86 14.42 -53.16
C SER A 166 -18.65 13.82 -52.43
N ALA A 167 -18.64 12.52 -52.17
CA ALA A 167 -18.43 11.40 -53.11
C ALA A 167 -16.95 11.24 -53.48
N VAL A 168 -16.34 10.17 -52.97
CA VAL A 168 -15.23 9.33 -53.47
C VAL A 168 -14.74 8.55 -52.23
N ASP A 169 -14.37 7.27 -52.22
CA ASP A 169 -14.27 6.20 -53.20
C ASP A 169 -13.97 4.96 -52.33
N GLN A 170 -14.71 3.87 -52.50
CA GLN A 170 -14.21 2.56 -52.11
C GLN A 170 -13.28 2.10 -53.22
N PRO A 171 -12.18 1.41 -52.89
CA PRO A 171 -12.27 -0.02 -53.11
C PRO A 171 -11.63 -0.89 -52.03
N ALA A 172 -12.25 -2.06 -51.89
CA ALA A 172 -11.77 -3.23 -51.20
C ALA A 172 -10.49 -3.81 -51.84
N ARG A 173 -9.62 -4.40 -51.00
CA ARG A 173 -9.28 -5.84 -50.99
C ARG A 173 -7.90 -6.07 -50.35
N GLY A 174 -7.85 -7.07 -49.47
CA GLY A 174 -6.59 -7.60 -48.95
C GLY A 174 -6.81 -8.57 -47.81
N GLN A 175 -7.39 -9.73 -48.12
CA GLN A 175 -7.43 -10.90 -47.24
C GLN A 175 -6.01 -11.41 -46.94
N SER A 176 -5.74 -11.73 -45.67
CA SER A 176 -4.95 -12.88 -45.18
C SER A 176 -5.12 -12.87 -43.66
N LEU A 177 -5.94 -13.71 -43.03
CA LEU A 177 -5.78 -15.15 -42.86
C LEU A 177 -4.31 -15.56 -42.73
N GLU A 178 -3.77 -15.39 -41.53
CA GLU A 178 -2.65 -16.15 -40.95
C GLU A 178 -2.59 -15.81 -39.45
N ASP A 179 -3.17 -16.66 -38.60
CA ASP A 179 -2.43 -17.70 -37.89
C ASP A 179 -1.67 -17.12 -36.67
N ARG A 180 -2.25 -17.24 -35.47
CA ARG A 180 -1.66 -18.08 -34.39
C ARG A 180 -2.23 -17.82 -33.02
N SER A 181 -2.65 -18.94 -32.45
CA SER A 181 -2.36 -19.34 -31.08
C SER A 181 -3.07 -18.53 -30.00
N SER A 182 -4.25 -19.04 -29.67
CA SER A 182 -4.70 -19.18 -28.28
C SER A 182 -3.63 -19.92 -27.47
N THR A 183 -2.50 -19.28 -27.18
CA THR A 183 -1.54 -19.72 -26.18
C THR A 183 -1.93 -19.03 -24.89
N VAL A 184 -2.21 -19.82 -23.86
CA VAL A 184 -2.51 -19.43 -22.47
C VAL A 184 -1.92 -18.06 -22.15
N GLU A 185 -2.78 -17.05 -22.07
CA GLU A 185 -2.43 -15.69 -21.70
C GLU A 185 -1.97 -15.73 -20.23
N GLN A 186 -0.69 -16.01 -20.02
CA GLN A 186 -0.05 -15.97 -18.72
C GLN A 186 -0.04 -14.52 -18.28
N LYS A 187 -1.12 -14.11 -17.60
CA LYS A 187 -1.26 -12.81 -16.97
C LYS A 187 -0.05 -12.61 -16.06
N LYS A 188 0.84 -11.72 -16.46
CA LYS A 188 1.96 -11.30 -15.63
C LYS A 188 1.44 -10.27 -14.64
N PHE A 189 2.03 -10.24 -13.46
CA PHE A 189 1.66 -9.29 -12.41
C PHE A 189 2.90 -8.53 -11.97
N CYS A 190 2.73 -7.23 -11.69
CA CYS A 190 3.80 -6.40 -11.18
C CYS A 190 4.17 -6.85 -9.76
N SER A 191 5.44 -7.17 -9.50
CA SER A 191 5.92 -7.55 -8.18
C SER A 191 5.92 -6.41 -7.15
N GLN A 192 5.78 -5.16 -7.60
CA GLN A 192 5.79 -3.99 -6.73
C GLN A 192 4.39 -3.58 -6.26
N CYS A 193 3.35 -3.77 -7.06
CA CYS A 193 1.99 -3.33 -6.73
C CYS A 193 0.88 -4.36 -6.99
N GLY A 194 1.21 -5.53 -7.54
CA GLY A 194 0.26 -6.59 -7.85
C GLY A 194 -0.63 -6.35 -9.07
N ALA A 195 -0.48 -5.22 -9.77
CA ALA A 195 -1.28 -4.93 -10.96
C ALA A 195 -1.01 -5.93 -12.10
N SER A 196 -2.05 -6.31 -12.81
CA SER A 196 -1.93 -7.09 -14.06
C SER A 196 -1.17 -6.27 -15.09
N VAL A 197 -0.15 -6.87 -15.69
CA VAL A 197 0.70 -6.25 -16.71
C VAL A 197 0.73 -7.13 -17.95
N GLY A 198 0.75 -6.50 -19.12
CA GLY A 198 0.82 -7.19 -20.40
C GLY A 198 2.18 -7.88 -20.60
N ALA A 199 2.20 -8.94 -21.39
CA ALA A 199 3.42 -9.72 -21.64
C ALA A 199 4.56 -8.92 -22.30
N ARG A 200 4.24 -7.77 -22.92
CA ARG A 200 5.17 -6.85 -23.59
C ARG A 200 5.36 -5.52 -22.86
N ASP A 201 4.76 -5.36 -21.67
CA ASP A 201 4.92 -4.12 -20.90
C ASP A 201 6.30 -4.08 -20.27
N ARG A 202 7.05 -3.00 -20.54
CA ARG A 202 8.37 -2.75 -19.93
C ARG A 202 8.28 -2.00 -18.60
N PHE A 203 7.15 -1.38 -18.33
CA PHE A 203 6.88 -0.60 -17.13
C PHE A 203 5.44 -0.85 -16.70
N CYS A 204 5.19 -0.85 -15.38
CA CYS A 204 3.84 -1.00 -14.87
C CYS A 204 3.05 0.31 -15.04
N ALA A 205 1.89 0.26 -15.70
CA ALA A 205 1.02 1.42 -15.88
C ALA A 205 0.43 1.97 -14.57
N GLN A 206 0.42 1.17 -13.48
CA GLN A 206 -0.18 1.56 -12.21
C GLN A 206 0.82 2.17 -11.21
N CYS A 207 2.10 1.77 -11.25
CA CYS A 207 3.12 2.24 -10.29
C CYS A 207 4.41 2.76 -10.92
N GLY A 208 4.58 2.66 -12.25
CA GLY A 208 5.75 3.16 -12.98
C GLY A 208 7.01 2.29 -12.88
N SER A 209 7.01 1.24 -12.07
CA SER A 209 8.16 0.36 -11.88
C SER A 209 8.50 -0.43 -13.17
N ARG A 210 9.80 -0.55 -13.47
CA ARG A 210 10.30 -1.32 -14.62
C ARG A 210 10.07 -2.82 -14.40
N LEU A 211 9.48 -3.47 -15.39
CA LEU A 211 9.23 -4.91 -15.39
C LEU A 211 10.45 -5.59 -16.01
N SER A 212 11.19 -6.35 -15.21
CA SER A 212 12.35 -7.10 -15.67
C SER A 212 11.89 -8.24 -16.57
N GLU A 213 12.12 -8.11 -17.89
CA GLU A 213 11.86 -9.19 -18.85
C GLU A 213 12.96 -10.25 -18.71
N THR A 214 12.71 -11.33 -17.96
CA THR A 214 13.55 -12.53 -18.04
C THR A 214 12.77 -13.65 -18.72
N PRO A 215 12.92 -13.88 -20.03
CA PRO A 215 12.63 -15.15 -20.65
C PRO A 215 13.94 -15.97 -20.63
N GLU A 216 14.03 -16.97 -19.75
CA GLU A 216 15.12 -17.94 -19.81
C GLU A 216 14.56 -19.24 -20.43
N ALA A 217 15.04 -19.50 -21.65
CA ALA A 217 15.06 -20.72 -22.47
C ALA A 217 13.88 -21.70 -22.41
#